data_AF-A0A4Q3ABU1-F1
#
_entry.id   AF-A0A4Q3ABU1-F1
#
_cell.length_a   1.000
_cell.length_b   1.000
_cell.length_c   1.000
_cell.angle_alpha   90.00
_cell.angle_beta   90.00
_cell.angle_gamma   90.00
#
_symmetry.space_group_name_H-M   'P 1'
#
loop_
_entity.id
_entity.type
_entity.pdbx_description
1 polymer ?
#
loop_
_entity_poly.entity_id
_entity_poly.type
_entity_poly.pdbx_seq_one_letter_code
_entity_poly.pdbx_strand_id
1 'polypeptide(L)'
;MRSILLTLLLTVSVAVPLQAESHTWKSADGKSSFSGEYVSHNDKQVTIRRQDGKVFTVDFAKLHPDEKTWVTSQAAGGKADLPADPKAVFDNLCFGDNLEVVKKKLKASKAVETTLDDAFMGRTGLNGIYKTRQKIGGLHCELFFDWTANETLNEIMLQTQGQDAEAYPTQMKETWSQLVELLGAIHGKPIQAGGYPNIRQVKDDMFLPSHLWKMSNGGSALLGVSMQGGRYLVVVRFTTEKVQAAAFP
;
A
#
# COMPACT_ATOMS: atom_id res chain seq x y z
N MET A 1 -63.31 15.02 -2.84
CA MET A 1 -62.34 14.42 -3.78
C MET A 1 -61.24 15.43 -4.07
N ARG A 2 -60.02 15.19 -3.57
CA ARG A 2 -58.80 15.89 -3.97
C ARG A 2 -57.67 14.86 -4.00
N SER A 3 -57.28 14.46 -5.20
CA SER A 3 -56.12 13.58 -5.43
C SER A 3 -54.84 14.40 -5.32
N ILE A 4 -53.91 13.97 -4.47
CA ILE A 4 -52.53 14.47 -4.43
C ILE A 4 -51.67 13.41 -5.12
N LEU A 5 -51.12 13.78 -6.28
CA LEU A 5 -50.15 12.98 -7.04
C LEU A 5 -48.78 13.13 -6.34
N LEU A 6 -48.23 12.04 -5.80
CA LEU A 6 -46.90 12.02 -5.21
C LEU A 6 -45.90 11.51 -6.27
N THR A 7 -45.07 12.41 -6.81
CA THR A 7 -44.01 12.07 -7.75
C THR A 7 -42.79 11.54 -6.99
N LEU A 8 -42.50 10.25 -7.14
CA LEU A 8 -41.33 9.59 -6.57
C LEU A 8 -40.10 9.89 -7.47
N LEU A 9 -39.21 10.79 -7.03
CA LEU A 9 -37.90 10.98 -7.66
C LEU A 9 -36.99 9.81 -7.30
N LEU A 10 -36.70 8.94 -8.26
CA LEU A 10 -35.72 7.87 -8.16
C LEU A 10 -34.32 8.46 -8.45
N THR A 11 -33.54 8.76 -7.42
CA THR A 11 -32.13 9.16 -7.59
C THR A 11 -31.28 7.94 -7.89
N VAL A 12 -31.00 7.71 -9.17
CA VAL A 12 -29.99 6.75 -9.62
C VAL A 12 -28.61 7.37 -9.35
N SER A 13 -27.97 6.96 -8.27
CA SER A 13 -26.56 7.23 -8.04
C SER A 13 -25.72 6.39 -9.00
N VAL A 14 -25.31 7.01 -10.11
CA VAL A 14 -24.26 6.45 -10.97
C VAL A 14 -22.95 6.53 -10.18
N ALA A 15 -22.48 5.39 -9.67
CA ALA A 15 -21.11 5.28 -9.19
C ALA A 15 -20.18 5.44 -10.40
N VAL A 16 -19.56 6.61 -10.54
CA VAL A 16 -18.52 6.84 -11.53
C VAL A 16 -17.28 6.08 -11.07
N PRO A 17 -16.80 5.05 -11.79
CA PRO A 17 -15.50 4.49 -11.49
C PRO A 17 -14.46 5.59 -11.73
N LEU A 18 -13.67 5.91 -10.70
CA LEU A 18 -12.45 6.70 -10.84
C LEU A 18 -11.51 5.94 -11.78
N GLN A 19 -11.60 6.20 -13.08
CA GLN A 19 -10.53 5.89 -14.02
C GLN A 19 -9.31 6.72 -13.61
N ALA A 20 -8.13 6.09 -13.59
CA ALA A 20 -6.89 6.86 -13.54
C ALA A 20 -6.90 7.83 -14.72
N GLU A 21 -6.83 9.14 -14.45
CA GLU A 21 -6.95 10.14 -15.50
C GLU A 21 -5.80 10.00 -16.51
N SER A 22 -6.15 9.88 -17.79
CA SER A 22 -5.17 9.79 -18.89
C SER A 22 -4.33 11.06 -18.94
N HIS A 23 -3.04 10.97 -18.64
CA HIS A 23 -2.11 12.10 -18.61
C HIS A 23 -1.39 12.27 -19.95
N THR A 24 -1.04 13.50 -20.32
CA THR A 24 -0.29 13.78 -21.56
C THR A 24 1.18 13.98 -21.23
N TRP A 25 2.01 13.03 -21.67
CA TRP A 25 3.43 12.96 -21.40
C TRP A 25 4.24 13.66 -22.49
N LYS A 26 5.33 14.34 -22.11
CA LYS A 26 6.20 15.08 -23.02
C LYS A 26 7.67 14.63 -22.93
N SER A 27 8.34 14.58 -24.08
CA SER A 27 9.79 14.38 -24.16
C SER A 27 10.56 15.53 -23.52
N ALA A 28 11.83 15.29 -23.15
CA ALA A 28 12.69 16.28 -22.48
C ALA A 28 12.76 17.64 -23.20
N ASP A 29 12.71 17.62 -24.53
CA ASP A 29 12.74 18.81 -25.40
C ASP A 29 11.34 19.35 -25.77
N GLY A 30 10.27 18.72 -25.28
CA GLY A 30 8.88 19.09 -25.54
C GLY A 30 8.38 18.82 -26.97
N LYS A 31 9.21 18.26 -27.86
CA LYS A 31 8.85 18.08 -29.28
C LYS A 31 7.91 16.91 -29.55
N SER A 32 7.90 15.93 -28.67
CA SER A 32 7.05 14.75 -28.79
C SER A 32 6.16 14.62 -27.57
N SER A 33 4.92 14.21 -27.79
CA SER A 33 3.97 13.92 -26.71
C SER A 33 3.15 12.67 -27.00
N PHE A 34 2.66 12.02 -25.96
CA PHE A 34 1.74 10.90 -26.05
C PHE A 34 0.82 10.86 -24.82
N SER A 35 -0.34 10.22 -24.95
CA SER A 35 -1.28 10.05 -23.83
C SER A 35 -1.16 8.66 -23.20
N GLY A 36 -1.21 8.61 -21.88
CA GLY A 36 -1.18 7.37 -21.11
C GLY A 36 -1.39 7.59 -19.62
N GLU A 37 -1.78 6.53 -18.92
CA GLU A 37 -2.00 6.53 -17.48
C GLU A 37 -0.68 6.31 -16.74
N TYR A 38 -0.44 7.12 -15.71
CA TYR A 38 0.65 6.89 -14.77
C TYR A 38 0.42 5.58 -13.99
N VAL A 39 1.45 4.74 -13.90
CA VAL A 39 1.40 3.47 -13.13
C VAL A 39 2.29 3.54 -11.89
N SER A 40 3.58 3.85 -12.06
CA SER A 40 4.56 3.93 -10.97
C SER A 40 5.81 4.69 -11.44
N HIS A 41 6.72 5.05 -10.52
CA HIS A 41 8.05 5.57 -10.86
C HIS A 41 9.09 5.25 -9.79
N ASN A 42 10.36 5.30 -10.19
CA ASN A 42 11.52 5.39 -9.31
C ASN A 42 12.45 6.52 -9.76
N ASP A 43 13.60 6.70 -9.09
CA ASP A 43 14.56 7.77 -9.38
C ASP A 43 15.05 7.83 -10.84
N LYS A 44 14.92 6.73 -11.59
CA LYS A 44 15.45 6.59 -12.95
C LYS A 44 14.37 6.46 -14.01
N GLN A 45 13.17 5.98 -13.67
CA GLN A 45 12.19 5.52 -14.64
C GLN A 45 10.75 5.74 -14.20
N VAL A 46 9.86 5.91 -15.17
CA VAL A 46 8.40 6.04 -15.00
C VAL A 46 7.71 4.97 -15.82
N THR A 47 6.75 4.27 -15.23
CA THR A 47 5.93 3.26 -15.89
C THR A 47 4.58 3.84 -16.26
N ILE A 48 4.18 3.63 -17.52
CA ILE A 48 3.00 4.24 -18.12
C ILE A 48 2.21 3.16 -18.86
N ARG A 49 0.88 3.19 -18.73
CA ARG A 49 -0.06 2.35 -19.49
C ARG A 49 -0.70 3.15 -20.61
N ARG A 50 -0.61 2.69 -21.85
CA ARG A 50 -1.31 3.31 -23.00
C ARG A 50 -2.77 2.88 -23.05
N GLN A 51 -3.56 3.58 -23.87
CA GLN A 51 -4.97 3.28 -24.12
C GLN A 51 -5.21 1.88 -24.70
N ASP A 52 -4.22 1.27 -25.37
CA ASP A 52 -4.29 -0.11 -25.87
C ASP A 52 -3.98 -1.16 -24.79
N GLY A 53 -3.83 -0.74 -23.53
CA GLY A 53 -3.52 -1.57 -22.37
C GLY A 53 -2.04 -1.94 -22.23
N LYS A 54 -1.18 -1.58 -23.20
CA LYS A 54 0.26 -1.90 -23.12
C LYS A 54 0.95 -1.00 -22.10
N VAL A 55 1.79 -1.64 -21.29
CA VAL A 55 2.62 -0.97 -20.27
C VAL A 55 4.05 -0.85 -20.79
N PHE A 56 4.66 0.31 -20.61
CA PHE A 56 6.05 0.56 -20.99
C PHE A 56 6.72 1.53 -20.02
N THR A 57 8.04 1.54 -20.04
CA THR A 57 8.88 2.31 -19.12
C THR A 57 9.65 3.39 -19.86
N VAL A 58 9.65 4.60 -19.32
CA VAL A 58 10.35 5.77 -19.84
C VAL A 58 11.40 6.20 -18.84
N ASP A 59 12.62 6.50 -19.30
CA ASP A 59 13.64 7.07 -18.42
C ASP A 59 13.18 8.43 -17.90
N PHE A 60 13.20 8.61 -16.58
CA PHE A 60 12.81 9.83 -15.90
C PHE A 60 13.59 11.04 -16.43
N ALA A 61 14.88 10.87 -16.73
CA ALA A 61 15.72 11.90 -17.34
C ALA A 61 15.20 12.40 -18.69
N LYS A 62 14.51 11.55 -19.46
CA LYS A 62 13.96 11.85 -20.79
C LYS A 62 12.58 12.51 -20.76
N LEU A 63 12.01 12.73 -19.58
CA LEU A 63 10.78 13.49 -19.40
C LEU A 63 11.05 15.00 -19.36
N HIS A 64 10.08 15.77 -19.87
CA HIS A 64 10.09 17.23 -19.74
C HIS A 64 10.11 17.65 -18.25
N PRO A 65 10.71 18.79 -17.88
CA PRO A 65 10.74 19.26 -16.49
C PRO A 65 9.37 19.33 -15.79
N ASP A 66 8.33 19.75 -16.51
CA ASP A 66 6.95 19.77 -15.99
C ASP A 66 6.45 18.37 -15.65
N GLU A 67 6.77 17.37 -16.48
CA GLU A 67 6.39 15.98 -16.25
C GLU A 67 7.18 15.37 -15.10
N LYS A 68 8.46 15.73 -14.95
CA LYS A 68 9.25 15.33 -13.77
C LYS A 68 8.63 15.90 -12.49
N THR A 69 8.23 17.17 -12.53
CA THR A 69 7.57 17.84 -11.41
C THR A 69 6.22 17.19 -11.12
N TRP A 70 5.45 16.86 -12.16
CA TRP A 70 4.17 16.18 -12.05
C TRP A 70 4.30 14.74 -11.55
N VAL A 71 5.26 13.95 -12.03
CA VAL A 71 5.50 12.57 -11.54
C VAL A 71 5.98 12.61 -10.10
N THR A 72 6.85 13.55 -9.75
CA THR A 72 7.25 13.77 -8.35
C THR A 72 6.05 14.23 -7.52
N SER A 73 5.12 14.99 -8.11
CA SER A 73 3.86 15.38 -7.46
C SER A 73 2.81 14.26 -7.47
N GLN A 74 2.93 13.24 -8.32
CA GLN A 74 2.20 11.98 -8.22
C GLN A 74 2.78 11.08 -7.12
N ALA A 75 4.08 11.14 -6.83
CA ALA A 75 4.61 10.67 -5.55
C ALA A 75 3.93 11.41 -4.37
N ALA A 76 3.69 12.71 -4.57
CA ALA A 76 2.94 13.56 -3.65
C ALA A 76 1.40 13.56 -3.87
N GLY A 77 0.87 12.66 -4.70
CA GLY A 77 -0.52 12.66 -5.19
C GLY A 77 -1.18 11.28 -5.11
N GLY A 78 -0.38 10.22 -5.18
CA GLY A 78 -0.51 8.94 -4.49
C GLY A 78 0.19 9.00 -3.12
N LYS A 79 -0.03 10.08 -2.38
CA LYS A 79 0.46 10.31 -1.02
C LYS A 79 0.14 9.10 -0.13
N ALA A 80 1.15 8.29 0.17
CA ALA A 80 1.46 8.17 1.58
C ALA A 80 1.87 9.58 2.00
N ASP A 81 0.95 10.34 2.63
CA ASP A 81 1.35 11.56 3.34
C ASP A 81 2.49 11.09 4.25
N LEU A 82 3.72 11.56 4.01
CA LEU A 82 4.82 11.26 4.93
C LEU A 82 4.31 11.57 6.32
N PRO A 83 4.48 10.67 7.29
CA PRO A 83 3.83 10.83 8.55
C PRO A 83 4.14 12.18 9.15
N ALA A 84 3.12 12.89 9.65
CA ALA A 84 3.36 14.16 10.33
C ALA A 84 4.23 13.97 11.59
N ASP A 85 4.22 12.75 12.15
CA ASP A 85 5.05 12.33 13.27
C ASP A 85 6.30 11.55 12.78
N PRO A 86 7.53 12.02 13.04
CA PRO A 86 8.76 11.33 12.64
C PRO A 86 8.96 9.95 13.28
N LYS A 87 8.14 9.57 14.26
CA LYS A 87 8.14 8.24 14.89
C LYS A 87 7.14 7.25 14.28
N ALA A 88 6.28 7.72 13.38
CA ALA A 88 5.28 6.87 12.79
C ALA A 88 5.90 5.79 11.90
N VAL A 89 5.26 4.63 11.91
CA VAL A 89 5.74 3.43 11.21
C VAL A 89 4.92 3.12 9.96
N PHE A 90 3.65 3.51 9.95
CA PHE A 90 2.76 3.39 8.80
C PHE A 90 1.67 4.45 8.87
N ASP A 91 1.53 5.25 7.80
CA ASP A 91 0.70 6.47 7.82
C ASP A 91 1.00 7.28 9.10
N ASN A 92 0.03 7.58 9.97
CA ASN A 92 0.28 8.35 11.19
C ASN A 92 0.43 7.48 12.45
N LEU A 93 0.46 6.16 12.33
CA LEU A 93 0.47 5.21 13.47
C LEU A 93 1.87 5.10 14.08
N CYS A 94 1.93 5.14 15.41
CA CYS A 94 3.17 5.05 16.19
C CYS A 94 3.09 3.90 17.19
N PHE A 95 4.20 3.22 17.45
CA PHE A 95 4.27 2.32 18.61
C PHE A 95 4.00 3.09 19.90
N GLY A 96 3.33 2.43 20.84
CA GLY A 96 2.90 3.05 22.09
C GLY A 96 1.56 3.78 22.02
N ASP A 97 1.00 4.01 20.83
CA ASP A 97 -0.37 4.52 20.71
C ASP A 97 -1.36 3.56 21.38
N ASN A 98 -2.27 4.05 22.21
CA ASN A 98 -3.36 3.23 22.73
C ASN A 98 -4.49 3.08 21.70
N LEU A 99 -5.44 2.18 21.98
CA LEU A 99 -6.53 1.83 21.08
C LEU A 99 -7.32 3.05 20.56
N GLU A 100 -7.62 4.03 21.42
CA GLU A 100 -8.41 5.20 21.06
C GLU A 100 -7.63 6.16 20.15
N VAL A 101 -6.32 6.32 20.40
CA VAL A 101 -5.44 7.09 19.51
C VAL A 101 -5.34 6.42 18.15
N VAL A 102 -5.17 5.09 18.09
CA VAL A 102 -5.13 4.32 16.85
C VAL A 102 -6.42 4.50 16.05
N LYS A 103 -7.58 4.32 16.67
CA LYS A 103 -8.89 4.54 16.00
C LYS A 103 -9.00 5.94 15.42
N LYS A 104 -8.62 6.98 16.18
CA LYS A 104 -8.67 8.37 15.73
C LYS A 104 -7.79 8.59 14.50
N LYS A 105 -6.55 8.07 14.52
CA LYS A 105 -5.60 8.17 13.42
C LYS A 105 -6.11 7.43 12.18
N LEU A 106 -6.62 6.21 12.34
CA LEU A 106 -7.19 5.41 11.24
C LEU A 106 -8.40 6.08 10.59
N LYS A 107 -9.30 6.69 11.37
CA LYS A 107 -10.45 7.44 10.82
C LYS A 107 -10.03 8.66 10.00
N ALA A 108 -8.94 9.31 10.37
CA ALA A 108 -8.37 10.44 9.64
C ALA A 108 -7.47 10.01 8.47
N SER A 109 -7.21 8.71 8.31
CA SER A 109 -6.25 8.21 7.34
C SER A 109 -6.74 8.37 5.90
N LYS A 110 -5.83 8.86 5.06
CA LYS A 110 -5.98 8.86 3.61
C LYS A 110 -5.39 7.61 2.96
N ALA A 111 -4.60 6.84 3.70
CA ALA A 111 -3.99 5.61 3.22
C ALA A 111 -4.94 4.41 3.35
N VAL A 112 -5.75 4.38 4.42
CA VAL A 112 -6.64 3.25 4.73
C VAL A 112 -8.09 3.67 4.95
N GLU A 113 -8.99 2.71 4.86
CA GLU A 113 -10.41 2.83 5.13
C GLU A 113 -10.94 1.59 5.86
N THR A 114 -12.03 1.76 6.59
CA THR A 114 -12.73 0.66 7.26
C THR A 114 -13.70 -0.02 6.31
N THR A 115 -13.86 -1.34 6.43
CA THR A 115 -14.89 -2.14 5.78
C THR A 115 -16.16 -2.28 6.63
N LEU A 116 -16.13 -1.81 7.88
CA LEU A 116 -17.22 -1.88 8.83
C LEU A 116 -17.70 -0.48 9.26
N ASP A 117 -19.01 -0.36 9.45
CA ASP A 117 -19.62 0.78 10.13
C ASP A 117 -19.17 0.88 11.59
N ASP A 118 -19.03 2.13 12.06
CA ASP A 118 -18.55 2.46 13.41
C ASP A 118 -19.32 1.73 14.53
N ALA A 119 -20.61 1.48 14.32
CA ALA A 119 -21.49 0.79 15.27
C ALA A 119 -21.10 -0.68 15.54
N PHE A 120 -20.37 -1.33 14.63
CA PHE A 120 -20.00 -2.74 14.75
C PHE A 120 -18.55 -2.97 15.18
N MET A 121 -17.69 -1.95 15.11
CA MET A 121 -16.26 -2.07 15.43
C MET A 121 -16.00 -2.51 16.89
N GLY A 122 -16.84 -2.08 17.83
CA GLY A 122 -16.69 -2.44 19.25
C GLY A 122 -16.86 -3.93 19.55
N ARG A 123 -17.42 -4.71 18.61
CA ARG A 123 -17.64 -6.16 18.77
C ARG A 123 -16.57 -7.00 18.06
N THR A 124 -16.10 -6.54 16.90
CA THR A 124 -15.16 -7.29 16.05
C THR A 124 -13.69 -7.01 16.41
N GLY A 125 -13.38 -5.85 16.99
CA GLY A 125 -12.01 -5.38 17.13
C GLY A 125 -11.45 -4.80 15.82
N LEU A 126 -10.20 -4.36 15.83
CA LEU A 126 -9.60 -3.63 14.68
C LEU A 126 -8.95 -4.54 13.62
N ASN A 127 -8.74 -5.82 13.93
CA ASN A 127 -7.96 -6.71 13.08
C ASN A 127 -8.75 -7.14 11.84
N GLY A 128 -8.20 -6.86 10.66
CA GLY A 128 -8.78 -7.21 9.36
C GLY A 128 -9.90 -6.28 8.88
N ILE A 129 -10.26 -5.24 9.64
CA ILE A 129 -11.38 -4.35 9.27
C ILE A 129 -10.92 -3.11 8.50
N TYR A 130 -9.65 -2.71 8.65
CA TYR A 130 -9.06 -1.63 7.88
C TYR A 130 -8.26 -2.18 6.71
N LYS A 131 -8.43 -1.59 5.54
CA LYS A 131 -7.68 -1.93 4.32
C LYS A 131 -7.14 -0.69 3.62
N THR A 132 -6.13 -0.85 2.79
CA THR A 132 -5.63 0.23 1.94
C THR A 132 -6.74 0.75 1.02
N ARG A 133 -6.87 2.07 0.88
CA ARG A 133 -7.86 2.67 -0.04
C ARG A 133 -7.53 2.34 -1.48
N GLN A 134 -6.24 2.46 -1.82
CA GLN A 134 -5.72 2.09 -3.12
C GLN A 134 -5.16 0.67 -3.09
N LYS A 135 -5.25 0.00 -4.23
CA LYS A 135 -4.59 -1.28 -4.44
C LYS A 135 -3.08 -1.06 -4.58
N ILE A 136 -2.30 -1.88 -3.92
CA ILE A 136 -0.84 -1.92 -4.04
C ILE A 136 -0.52 -3.14 -4.91
N GLY A 137 0.02 -2.88 -6.09
CA GLY A 137 0.22 -3.90 -7.12
C GLY A 137 -1.00 -4.77 -7.31
N GLY A 138 -2.18 -4.16 -7.45
CA GLY A 138 -3.47 -4.82 -7.74
C GLY A 138 -4.21 -5.48 -6.57
N LEU A 139 -3.62 -5.54 -5.37
CA LEU A 139 -4.27 -6.10 -4.18
C LEU A 139 -4.50 -5.02 -3.11
N HIS A 140 -5.60 -5.14 -2.36
CA HIS A 140 -5.72 -4.42 -1.10
C HIS A 140 -4.91 -5.14 -0.03
N CYS A 141 -4.36 -4.38 0.91
CA CYS A 141 -3.78 -4.93 2.12
C CYS A 141 -4.62 -4.53 3.33
N GLU A 142 -4.85 -5.47 4.23
CA GLU A 142 -5.58 -5.32 5.48
C GLU A 142 -4.61 -5.13 6.65
N LEU A 143 -5.06 -4.37 7.65
CA LEU A 143 -4.27 -4.08 8.85
C LEU A 143 -4.67 -4.99 10.01
N PHE A 144 -3.65 -5.47 10.71
CA PHE A 144 -3.75 -6.22 11.94
C PHE A 144 -2.82 -5.60 12.97
N PHE A 145 -3.20 -5.68 14.23
CA PHE A 145 -2.57 -4.99 15.35
C PHE A 145 -2.33 -5.99 16.47
N ASP A 146 -1.14 -5.90 17.07
CA ASP A 146 -0.82 -6.53 18.35
C ASP A 146 -0.60 -5.47 19.43
N TRP A 147 -0.98 -5.81 20.65
CA TRP A 147 -1.02 -4.89 21.78
C TRP A 147 -0.18 -5.44 22.93
N THR A 148 0.53 -4.55 23.62
CA THR A 148 1.19 -4.91 24.87
C THR A 148 0.16 -5.19 25.97
N ALA A 149 0.60 -5.78 27.08
CA ALA A 149 -0.22 -5.95 28.28
C ALA A 149 -0.77 -4.62 28.86
N ASN A 150 -0.17 -3.48 28.49
CA ASN A 150 -0.62 -2.15 28.88
C ASN A 150 -1.51 -1.50 27.81
N GLU A 151 -2.07 -2.28 26.88
CA GLU A 151 -3.00 -1.84 25.83
C GLU A 151 -2.44 -0.76 24.88
N THR A 152 -1.13 -0.82 24.64
CA THR A 152 -0.45 0.05 23.66
C THR A 152 0.04 -0.73 22.46
N LEU A 153 0.07 -0.07 21.31
CA LEU A 153 0.41 -0.66 20.03
C LEU A 153 1.85 -1.17 20.02
N ASN A 154 2.00 -2.48 19.82
CA ASN A 154 3.28 -3.19 19.78
C ASN A 154 3.71 -3.56 18.36
N GLU A 155 2.75 -3.98 17.54
CA GLU A 155 3.01 -4.44 16.18
C GLU A 155 1.88 -4.05 15.25
N ILE A 156 2.23 -3.77 14.00
CA ILE A 156 1.29 -3.59 12.89
C ILE A 156 1.68 -4.56 11.79
N MET A 157 0.72 -5.35 11.32
CA MET A 157 0.87 -6.12 10.09
C MET A 157 -0.02 -5.54 9.01
N LEU A 158 0.58 -5.35 7.83
CA LEU A 158 -0.14 -5.05 6.60
C LEU A 158 -0.04 -6.30 5.73
N GLN A 159 -1.17 -6.96 5.44
CA GLN A 159 -1.16 -8.20 4.66
C GLN A 159 -2.26 -8.23 3.60
N THR A 160 -1.98 -8.84 2.46
CA THR A 160 -3.02 -9.11 1.46
C THR A 160 -3.99 -10.19 1.97
N GLN A 161 -5.16 -10.30 1.36
CA GLN A 161 -5.94 -11.54 1.48
C GLN A 161 -5.17 -12.70 0.83
N GLY A 162 -5.44 -13.93 1.29
CA GLY A 162 -4.83 -15.15 0.75
C GLY A 162 -5.12 -15.33 -0.74
N GLN A 163 -4.06 -15.55 -1.51
CA GLN A 163 -4.09 -15.79 -2.96
C GLN A 163 -3.74 -17.24 -3.29
N ASP A 164 -4.22 -17.72 -4.44
CA ASP A 164 -3.85 -19.03 -4.95
C ASP A 164 -2.47 -19.03 -5.62
N ALA A 165 -1.90 -20.22 -5.84
CA ALA A 165 -0.55 -20.39 -6.38
C ALA A 165 -0.38 -19.75 -7.77
N GLU A 166 -1.44 -19.68 -8.56
CA GLU A 166 -1.48 -19.07 -9.90
C GLU A 166 -1.21 -17.56 -9.87
N ALA A 167 -1.64 -16.87 -8.80
CA ALA A 167 -1.43 -15.44 -8.62
C ALA A 167 -0.02 -15.11 -8.09
N TYR A 168 0.71 -16.10 -7.60
CA TYR A 168 2.02 -15.94 -6.96
C TYR A 168 3.09 -15.31 -7.88
N PRO A 169 3.33 -15.80 -9.13
CA PRO A 169 4.41 -15.26 -9.96
C PRO A 169 4.05 -13.90 -10.60
N THR A 170 2.79 -13.48 -10.55
CA THR A 170 2.26 -12.28 -11.21
C THR A 170 1.77 -11.27 -10.19
N GLN A 171 0.51 -11.37 -9.77
CA GLN A 171 -0.16 -10.37 -8.95
C GLN A 171 0.53 -10.17 -7.61
N MET A 172 0.92 -11.24 -6.92
CA MET A 172 1.61 -11.14 -5.64
C MET A 172 3.02 -10.55 -5.78
N LYS A 173 3.74 -10.92 -6.85
CA LYS A 173 5.06 -10.36 -7.12
C LYS A 173 4.99 -8.85 -7.38
N GLU A 174 3.96 -8.41 -8.10
CA GLU A 174 3.69 -6.99 -8.34
C GLU A 174 3.37 -6.25 -7.03
N THR A 175 2.46 -6.78 -6.20
CA THR A 175 2.17 -6.22 -4.87
C THR A 175 3.42 -6.12 -4.01
N TRP A 176 4.21 -7.19 -3.97
CA TRP A 176 5.47 -7.23 -3.24
C TRP A 176 6.44 -6.16 -3.72
N SER A 177 6.62 -6.00 -5.04
CA SER A 177 7.53 -5.00 -5.61
C SER A 177 7.11 -3.58 -5.23
N GLN A 178 5.81 -3.27 -5.33
CA GLN A 178 5.31 -1.95 -4.96
C GLN A 178 5.39 -1.69 -3.45
N LEU A 179 5.28 -2.74 -2.61
CA LEU A 179 5.53 -2.61 -1.16
C LEU A 179 7.01 -2.36 -0.86
N VAL A 180 7.96 -2.93 -1.62
CA VAL A 180 9.39 -2.56 -1.50
C VAL A 180 9.57 -1.07 -1.77
N GLU A 181 8.98 -0.55 -2.85
CA GLU A 181 9.07 0.87 -3.21
C GLU A 181 8.44 1.77 -2.13
N LEU A 182 7.25 1.42 -1.66
CA LEU A 182 6.55 2.16 -0.61
C LEU A 182 7.37 2.22 0.69
N LEU A 183 7.87 1.08 1.16
CA LEU A 183 8.71 1.03 2.37
C LEU A 183 10.04 1.76 2.16
N GLY A 184 10.58 1.72 0.95
CA GLY A 184 11.74 2.50 0.54
C GLY A 184 11.51 4.02 0.68
N ALA A 185 10.34 4.49 0.28
CA ALA A 185 9.97 5.90 0.38
C ALA A 185 9.76 6.35 1.84
N ILE A 186 9.19 5.48 2.69
CA ILE A 186 8.86 5.81 4.08
C ILE A 186 10.10 5.69 5.00
N HIS A 187 10.89 4.63 4.84
CA HIS A 187 11.97 4.28 5.77
C HIS A 187 13.38 4.37 5.16
N GLY A 188 13.49 4.79 3.91
CA GLY A 188 14.76 4.82 3.18
C GLY A 188 15.21 3.43 2.71
N LYS A 189 16.51 3.25 2.51
CA LYS A 189 17.02 1.99 1.95
C LYS A 189 16.95 0.84 2.97
N PRO A 190 16.54 -0.37 2.54
CA PRO A 190 16.59 -1.55 3.39
C PRO A 190 18.03 -1.88 3.80
N ILE A 191 18.21 -2.41 5.01
CA ILE A 191 19.48 -2.97 5.49
C ILE A 191 19.69 -4.41 5.03
N GLN A 192 18.62 -5.08 4.58
CA GLN A 192 18.66 -6.37 3.89
C GLN A 192 17.66 -6.32 2.74
N ALA A 193 18.11 -6.65 1.53
CA ALA A 193 17.28 -6.65 0.32
C ALA A 193 17.48 -7.95 -0.47
N GLY A 194 16.58 -8.91 -0.26
CA GLY A 194 16.50 -10.17 -1.00
C GLY A 194 15.54 -10.09 -2.19
N GLY A 195 15.62 -11.09 -3.08
CA GLY A 195 14.65 -11.23 -4.17
C GLY A 195 13.25 -11.61 -3.70
N TYR A 196 12.29 -11.60 -4.62
CA TYR A 196 10.95 -12.14 -4.36
C TYR A 196 11.06 -13.62 -3.95
N PRO A 197 10.49 -14.03 -2.79
CA PRO A 197 10.67 -15.39 -2.29
C PRO A 197 10.24 -16.46 -3.30
N ASN A 198 11.05 -17.52 -3.44
CA ASN A 198 10.69 -18.64 -4.31
C ASN A 198 9.51 -19.39 -3.68
N ILE A 199 8.45 -19.62 -4.45
CA ILE A 199 7.23 -20.30 -3.97
C ILE A 199 7.54 -21.65 -3.29
N ARG A 200 8.57 -22.38 -3.74
CA ARG A 200 8.98 -23.67 -3.14
C ARG A 200 9.59 -23.54 -1.75
N GLN A 201 10.03 -22.35 -1.38
CA GLN A 201 10.59 -22.07 -0.05
C GLN A 201 9.51 -21.65 0.94
N VAL A 202 8.36 -21.15 0.45
CA VAL A 202 7.25 -20.72 1.31
C VAL A 202 6.47 -21.96 1.74
N LYS A 203 6.39 -22.17 3.05
CA LYS A 203 5.69 -23.29 3.69
C LYS A 203 4.50 -22.76 4.47
N ASP A 204 3.53 -23.63 4.73
CA ASP A 204 2.34 -23.26 5.48
C ASP A 204 2.73 -22.80 6.88
N ASP A 205 2.03 -21.80 7.39
CA ASP A 205 2.26 -21.12 8.67
C ASP A 205 3.67 -20.50 8.81
N MET A 206 4.37 -20.29 7.69
CA MET A 206 5.69 -19.67 7.68
C MET A 206 5.62 -18.26 7.08
N PHE A 207 6.28 -17.31 7.73
CA PHE A 207 6.62 -16.02 7.13
C PHE A 207 8.08 -16.03 6.68
N LEU A 208 8.32 -15.78 5.39
CA LEU A 208 9.64 -15.72 4.79
C LEU A 208 9.99 -14.27 4.43
N PRO A 209 10.73 -13.55 5.28
CA PRO A 209 11.12 -12.17 5.01
C PRO A 209 12.16 -12.11 3.89
N SER A 210 11.97 -11.22 2.93
CA SER A 210 12.98 -10.90 1.92
C SER A 210 13.68 -9.57 2.20
N HIS A 211 13.00 -8.63 2.85
CA HIS A 211 13.55 -7.32 3.15
C HIS A 211 13.45 -6.95 4.64
N LEU A 212 14.39 -6.13 5.09
CA LEU A 212 14.45 -5.58 6.44
C LEU A 212 14.88 -4.10 6.40
N TRP A 213 14.14 -3.25 7.11
CA TRP A 213 14.49 -1.86 7.39
C TRP A 213 14.67 -1.66 8.89
N LYS A 214 15.65 -0.83 9.26
CA LYS A 214 15.72 -0.22 10.59
C LYS A 214 14.94 1.08 10.56
N MET A 215 13.97 1.22 11.44
CA MET A 215 13.16 2.44 11.54
C MET A 215 13.82 3.44 12.48
N SER A 216 13.56 4.73 12.25
CA SER A 216 14.10 5.85 13.05
C SER A 216 13.74 5.76 14.54
N ASN A 217 12.59 5.16 14.86
CA ASN A 217 12.10 4.96 16.22
C ASN A 217 12.76 3.76 16.95
N GLY A 218 13.68 3.05 16.29
CA GLY A 218 14.42 1.94 16.87
C GLY A 218 13.78 0.56 16.69
N GLY A 219 12.61 0.47 16.05
CA GLY A 219 11.99 -0.80 15.63
C GLY A 219 12.43 -1.27 14.24
N SER A 220 11.76 -2.29 13.72
CA SER A 220 12.03 -2.89 12.40
C SER A 220 10.78 -2.99 11.53
N ALA A 221 10.96 -2.83 10.22
CA ALA A 221 9.95 -3.22 9.23
C ALA A 221 10.49 -4.39 8.39
N LEU A 222 9.70 -5.46 8.26
CA LEU A 222 10.03 -6.62 7.43
C LEU A 222 8.99 -6.75 6.34
N LEU A 223 9.43 -7.03 5.11
CA LEU A 223 8.55 -7.41 4.00
C LEU A 223 8.91 -8.81 3.55
N GLY A 224 7.90 -9.62 3.31
CA GLY A 224 8.05 -10.99 2.84
C GLY A 224 6.76 -11.58 2.32
N VAL A 225 6.79 -12.91 2.22
CA VAL A 225 5.63 -13.70 1.80
C VAL A 225 5.34 -14.73 2.88
N SER A 226 4.06 -14.98 3.13
CA SER A 226 3.59 -16.05 4.02
C SER A 226 2.66 -17.00 3.27
N MET A 227 2.47 -18.19 3.82
CA MET A 227 1.40 -19.10 3.42
C MET A 227 0.57 -19.45 4.65
N GLN A 228 -0.75 -19.36 4.54
CA GLN A 228 -1.70 -19.72 5.60
C GLN A 228 -2.84 -20.52 4.98
N GLY A 229 -3.07 -21.73 5.47
CA GLY A 229 -4.10 -22.62 4.94
C GLY A 229 -3.93 -22.89 3.44
N GLY A 230 -2.68 -22.99 2.98
CA GLY A 230 -2.36 -23.21 1.55
C GLY A 230 -2.57 -21.99 0.64
N ARG A 231 -2.89 -20.81 1.19
CA ARG A 231 -2.99 -19.55 0.43
C ARG A 231 -1.85 -18.63 0.75
N TYR A 232 -1.38 -17.91 -0.26
CA TYR A 232 -0.19 -17.07 -0.16
C TYR A 232 -0.56 -15.61 0.11
N LEU A 233 0.20 -14.95 0.97
CA LEU A 233 0.00 -13.57 1.37
C LEU A 233 1.29 -12.78 1.18
N VAL A 234 1.20 -11.55 0.70
CA VAL A 234 2.31 -10.59 0.86
C VAL A 234 2.10 -9.90 2.20
N VAL A 235 3.15 -9.87 3.03
CA VAL A 235 3.06 -9.38 4.42
C VAL A 235 4.16 -8.37 4.69
N VAL A 236 3.79 -7.23 5.26
CA VAL A 236 4.69 -6.30 5.94
C VAL A 236 4.43 -6.37 7.44
N ARG A 237 5.49 -6.58 8.22
CA ARG A 237 5.47 -6.59 9.69
C ARG A 237 6.27 -5.39 10.21
N PHE A 238 5.61 -4.46 10.90
CA PHE A 238 6.22 -3.35 11.63
C PHE A 238 6.25 -3.70 13.11
N THR A 239 7.42 -3.88 13.70
CA THR A 239 7.59 -4.35 15.07
C THR A 239 8.53 -3.46 15.89
N THR A 240 8.31 -3.41 17.21
CA THR A 240 9.24 -2.78 18.16
C THR A 240 10.55 -3.56 18.31
N GLU A 241 10.58 -4.83 17.88
CA GLU A 241 11.76 -5.67 17.92
C GLU A 241 12.89 -5.12 17.03
N LYS A 242 14.13 -5.20 17.53
CA LYS A 242 15.35 -4.86 16.79
C LYS A 242 15.86 -6.08 16.05
N VAL A 243 15.23 -6.39 14.92
CA VAL A 243 15.61 -7.53 14.10
C VAL A 243 16.99 -7.27 13.48
N GLN A 244 17.86 -8.26 13.55
CA GLN A 244 19.17 -8.20 12.91
C GLN A 244 19.08 -8.77 11.50
N ALA A 245 19.87 -8.21 10.59
CA ALA A 245 20.02 -8.80 9.26
C ALA A 245 20.60 -10.22 9.41
N ALA A 246 20.06 -11.16 8.63
CA ALA A 246 20.64 -12.48 8.56
C ALA A 246 22.00 -12.37 7.85
N ALA A 247 23.01 -13.03 8.40
CA ALA A 247 24.25 -13.25 7.65
C ALA A 247 23.91 -14.17 6.48
N PHE A 248 24.06 -13.67 5.25
CA PHE A 248 24.03 -14.55 4.09
C PHE A 248 25.26 -15.48 4.16
N PRO A 249 25.10 -16.81 4.04
CA PRO A 249 26.23 -17.69 3.83
C PRO A 249 26.89 -17.45 2.47
#